data_AF-A0A101TN29-F1
#
_entry.id   AF-A0A101TN29-F1
#
_cell.length_a   1.000
_cell.length_b   1.000
_cell.length_c   1.000
_cell.angle_alpha   90.00
_cell.angle_beta   90.00
_cell.angle_gamma   90.00
#
_symmetry.space_group_name_H-M   'P 1'
#
loop_
_entity.id
_entity.type
_entity.pdbx_description
1 polymer ?
#
loop_
_entity_poly.entity_id
_entity_poly.type
_entity_poly.pdbx_seq_one_letter_code
_entity_poly.pdbx_strand_id
1 'polypeptide(L)'
;MTDHTGRAGLEKDELYALALEFEQLRAEVVRSYTHSTLPDLATASHHLGALTGLVKDLSDEVLFRATDSDPGLDFGPVIAAYTSASAPAGRAMNNYTEAFEQLGFLRRYMEATASANLRDARQSAFDVTQDRLDLTVDSLQETFVELRRAADWIDGTPPRVLAALSRSARPTNSIYRLPVEPPAPGPVRLAYTPAPRHGR
;
A
#
# COMPACT_ATOMS: atom_id res chain seq x y z
N MET A 1 10.60 -19.41 27.34
CA MET A 1 11.33 -19.44 26.05
C MET A 1 10.25 -19.46 24.99
N THR A 2 9.78 -18.28 24.62
CA THR A 2 8.61 -18.06 23.75
C THR A 2 8.99 -18.40 22.31
N ASP A 3 8.14 -19.18 21.66
CA ASP A 3 8.29 -19.69 20.30
C ASP A 3 8.00 -18.60 19.26
N HIS A 4 8.82 -17.55 19.27
CA HIS A 4 8.68 -16.41 18.35
C HIS A 4 9.01 -16.80 16.90
N THR A 5 9.82 -17.84 16.71
CA THR A 5 10.21 -18.35 15.38
C THR A 5 9.07 -19.12 14.70
N GLY A 6 8.29 -19.91 15.45
CA GLY A 6 7.14 -20.62 14.90
C GLY A 6 6.03 -19.67 14.43
N ARG A 7 5.73 -18.61 15.21
CA ARG A 7 4.66 -17.67 14.86
C ARG A 7 5.02 -16.78 13.68
N ALA A 8 6.23 -16.22 13.61
CA ALA A 8 6.62 -15.41 12.46
C ALA A 8 6.58 -16.21 11.13
N GLY A 9 6.88 -17.51 11.18
CA GLY A 9 6.65 -18.43 10.07
C GLY A 9 5.18 -18.54 9.65
N LEU A 10 4.25 -18.64 10.62
CA LEU A 10 2.81 -18.66 10.34
C LEU A 10 2.32 -17.35 9.72
N GLU A 11 2.70 -16.20 10.27
CA GLU A 11 2.31 -14.88 9.75
C GLU A 11 2.80 -14.69 8.30
N LYS A 12 4.00 -15.18 8.01
CA LYS A 12 4.59 -15.18 6.67
C LYS A 12 3.82 -16.10 5.72
N ASP A 13 3.49 -17.31 6.15
CA ASP A 13 2.74 -18.27 5.35
C ASP A 13 1.33 -17.76 5.03
N GLU A 14 0.67 -17.10 5.99
CA GLU A 14 -0.64 -16.45 5.79
C GLU A 14 -0.57 -15.32 4.76
N LEU A 15 0.45 -14.44 4.82
CA LEU A 15 0.63 -13.40 3.81
C LEU A 15 0.88 -13.99 2.42
N TYR A 16 1.69 -15.05 2.29
CA TYR A 16 1.88 -15.70 0.98
C TYR A 16 0.63 -16.39 0.48
N ALA A 17 -0.13 -17.02 1.37
CA ALA A 17 -1.40 -17.66 1.01
C ALA A 17 -2.37 -16.63 0.44
N LEU A 18 -2.57 -15.51 1.15
CA LEU A 18 -3.45 -14.46 0.66
C LEU A 18 -2.94 -13.80 -0.62
N ALA A 19 -1.61 -13.58 -0.73
CA ALA A 19 -1.02 -13.11 -1.97
C ALA A 19 -1.36 -14.04 -3.14
N LEU A 20 -1.22 -15.35 -2.94
CA LEU A 20 -1.52 -16.35 -3.97
C LEU A 20 -3.00 -16.32 -4.38
N GLU A 21 -3.93 -16.09 -3.45
CA GLU A 21 -5.35 -15.94 -3.78
C GLU A 21 -5.62 -14.72 -4.67
N PHE A 22 -4.96 -13.58 -4.42
CA PHE A 22 -5.03 -12.42 -5.32
C PHE A 22 -4.46 -12.73 -6.71
N GLU A 23 -3.35 -13.46 -6.80
CA GLU A 23 -2.77 -13.88 -8.09
C GLU A 23 -3.66 -14.88 -8.84
N GLN A 24 -4.32 -15.80 -8.12
CA GLN A 24 -5.29 -16.73 -8.69
C GLN A 24 -6.48 -15.98 -9.28
N LEU A 25 -7.06 -15.05 -8.52
CA LEU A 25 -8.15 -14.20 -9.01
C LEU A 25 -7.70 -13.37 -10.23
N ARG A 26 -6.49 -12.81 -10.21
CA ARG A 26 -5.93 -12.12 -11.37
C ARG A 26 -5.88 -13.02 -12.60
N ALA A 27 -5.38 -14.24 -12.45
CA ALA A 27 -5.30 -15.22 -13.53
C ALA A 27 -6.67 -15.67 -14.04
N GLU A 28 -7.69 -15.74 -13.18
CA GLU A 28 -9.08 -15.97 -13.58
C GLU A 28 -9.64 -14.81 -14.40
N VAL A 29 -9.45 -13.58 -13.93
CA VAL A 29 -9.88 -12.38 -14.64
C VAL A 29 -9.22 -12.34 -16.02
N VAL A 30 -7.89 -12.47 -16.12
CA VAL A 30 -7.16 -12.49 -17.41
C VAL A 30 -7.68 -13.56 -18.36
N ARG A 31 -8.03 -14.75 -17.88
CA ARG A 31 -8.57 -15.84 -18.73
C ARG A 31 -9.98 -15.56 -19.24
N SER A 32 -10.72 -14.67 -18.59
CA SER A 32 -12.13 -14.44 -18.87
C SER A 32 -12.41 -13.42 -19.98
N TYR A 33 -11.39 -12.70 -20.46
CA TYR A 33 -11.54 -11.70 -21.51
C TYR A 33 -10.36 -11.70 -22.48
N THR A 34 -10.60 -11.14 -23.65
CA THR A 34 -9.56 -10.92 -24.68
C THR A 34 -9.77 -9.54 -25.27
N HIS A 35 -8.91 -9.14 -26.22
CA HIS A 35 -9.11 -7.89 -26.96
C HIS A 35 -10.43 -7.85 -27.74
N SER A 36 -11.10 -8.99 -27.97
CA SER A 36 -12.38 -9.05 -28.70
C SER A 36 -13.55 -9.60 -27.89
N THR A 37 -13.35 -10.00 -26.63
CA THR A 37 -14.37 -10.66 -25.83
C THR A 37 -14.36 -10.16 -24.40
N LEU A 38 -15.54 -10.08 -23.80
CA LEU A 38 -15.75 -9.72 -22.40
C LEU A 38 -16.34 -10.92 -21.64
N PRO A 39 -16.16 -10.99 -20.31
CA PRO A 39 -16.80 -12.03 -19.51
C PRO A 39 -18.32 -11.83 -19.53
N ASP A 40 -19.08 -12.92 -19.43
CA ASP A 40 -20.51 -12.81 -19.20
C ASP A 40 -20.81 -12.33 -17.76
N LEU A 41 -22.06 -11.91 -17.51
CA LEU A 41 -22.45 -11.38 -16.21
C LEU A 41 -22.32 -12.41 -15.07
N ALA A 42 -22.47 -13.71 -15.35
CA ALA A 42 -22.35 -14.73 -14.32
C ALA A 42 -20.88 -14.85 -13.88
N THR A 43 -19.98 -14.97 -14.85
CA THR A 43 -18.52 -14.97 -14.65
C THR A 43 -18.05 -13.71 -13.95
N ALA A 44 -18.52 -12.54 -14.40
CA ALA A 44 -18.19 -11.27 -13.77
C ALA A 44 -18.72 -11.17 -12.33
N SER A 45 -19.91 -11.71 -12.05
CA SER A 45 -20.46 -11.73 -10.69
C SER A 45 -19.62 -12.62 -9.76
N HIS A 46 -19.12 -13.75 -10.27
CA HIS A 46 -18.22 -14.63 -9.52
C HIS A 46 -16.91 -13.93 -9.17
N HIS A 47 -16.25 -13.27 -10.13
CA HIS A 47 -15.03 -12.52 -9.85
C HIS A 47 -15.27 -11.38 -8.86
N LEU A 48 -16.37 -10.63 -8.99
CA LEU A 48 -16.71 -9.55 -8.06
C LEU A 48 -16.92 -10.10 -6.63
N GLY A 49 -17.59 -11.24 -6.50
CA GLY A 49 -17.75 -11.94 -5.23
C GLY A 49 -16.41 -12.36 -4.61
N ALA A 50 -15.54 -12.98 -5.41
CA ALA A 50 -14.19 -13.37 -4.97
C ALA A 50 -13.36 -12.16 -4.54
N LEU A 51 -13.34 -11.09 -5.33
CA LEU A 51 -12.63 -9.85 -5.00
C LEU A 51 -13.15 -9.22 -3.71
N THR A 52 -14.47 -9.26 -3.49
CA THR A 52 -15.09 -8.73 -2.28
C THR A 52 -14.69 -9.55 -1.05
N GLY A 53 -14.61 -10.87 -1.20
CA GLY A 53 -14.07 -11.77 -0.17
C GLY A 53 -12.65 -11.38 0.22
N LEU A 54 -11.74 -11.30 -0.75
CA LEU A 54 -10.33 -10.98 -0.48
C LEU A 54 -10.12 -9.60 0.16
N VAL A 55 -10.87 -8.57 -0.29
CA VAL A 55 -10.82 -7.23 0.33
C VAL A 55 -11.33 -7.27 1.77
N LYS A 56 -12.38 -8.04 2.04
CA LYS A 56 -12.87 -8.24 3.41
C LYS A 56 -11.82 -8.94 4.27
N ASP A 57 -11.17 -9.98 3.75
CA ASP A 57 -10.15 -10.73 4.47
C ASP A 57 -8.98 -9.83 4.87
N LEU A 58 -8.52 -8.91 4.01
CA LEU A 58 -7.54 -7.89 4.39
C LEU A 58 -7.98 -7.07 5.61
N SER A 59 -9.25 -6.66 5.66
CA SER A 59 -9.77 -5.81 6.75
C SER A 59 -10.03 -6.58 8.05
N ASP A 60 -10.55 -7.80 7.94
CA ASP A 60 -10.78 -8.69 9.09
C ASP A 60 -9.47 -9.00 9.78
N GLU A 61 -8.42 -9.16 8.99
CA GLU A 61 -7.12 -9.55 9.47
C GLU A 61 -6.38 -8.39 10.18
N VAL A 62 -6.57 -7.16 9.69
CA VAL A 62 -6.18 -5.96 10.44
C VAL A 62 -6.94 -5.85 11.75
N LEU A 63 -8.26 -6.09 11.74
CA LEU A 63 -9.10 -6.01 12.95
C LEU A 63 -8.68 -7.05 13.99
N PHE A 64 -8.46 -8.29 13.55
CA PHE A 64 -8.02 -9.40 14.41
C PHE A 64 -6.73 -9.03 15.13
N ARG A 65 -5.69 -8.59 14.39
CA ARG A 65 -4.39 -8.23 14.98
C ARG A 65 -4.40 -6.91 15.76
N ALA A 66 -5.24 -5.96 15.41
CA ALA A 66 -5.35 -4.69 16.15
C ALA A 66 -6.08 -4.85 17.49
N THR A 67 -6.89 -5.90 17.66
CA THR A 67 -7.62 -6.19 18.91
C THR A 67 -6.92 -7.22 19.78
N ASP A 68 -6.03 -8.04 19.21
CA ASP A 68 -5.14 -8.91 19.97
C ASP A 68 -4.20 -8.07 20.85
N SER A 69 -4.27 -8.30 22.16
CA SER A 69 -3.55 -7.53 23.18
C SER A 69 -2.41 -8.32 23.82
N ASP A 70 -1.94 -9.40 23.17
CA ASP A 70 -0.81 -10.19 23.67
C ASP A 70 0.45 -9.32 23.81
N PRO A 71 0.94 -9.03 25.04
CA PRO A 71 2.05 -8.12 25.28
C PRO A 71 3.40 -8.58 24.72
N GLY A 72 3.48 -9.83 24.24
CA GLY A 72 4.70 -10.43 23.69
C GLY A 72 4.87 -10.31 22.18
N LEU A 73 3.92 -9.70 21.46
CA LEU A 73 3.86 -9.74 20.00
C LEU A 73 3.83 -8.35 19.38
N ASP A 74 4.72 -8.11 18.43
CA ASP A 74 4.70 -6.90 17.59
C ASP A 74 3.96 -7.21 16.28
N PHE A 75 2.65 -6.93 16.27
CA PHE A 75 1.83 -7.04 15.05
C PHE A 75 2.00 -5.85 14.10
N GLY A 76 2.77 -4.82 14.46
CA GLY A 76 2.93 -3.61 13.67
C GLY A 76 3.33 -3.88 12.20
N PRO A 77 4.35 -4.72 11.93
CA PRO A 77 4.74 -5.07 10.56
C PRO A 77 3.63 -5.79 9.78
N VAL A 78 2.89 -6.67 10.45
CA VAL A 78 1.83 -7.47 9.82
C VAL A 78 0.62 -6.60 9.51
N ILE A 79 0.18 -5.76 10.45
CA ILE A 79 -0.87 -4.77 10.22
C ILE A 79 -0.49 -3.82 9.07
N ALA A 80 0.78 -3.37 9.03
CA ALA A 80 1.28 -2.55 7.94
C ALA A 80 1.21 -3.27 6.58
N ALA A 81 1.46 -4.58 6.53
CA ALA A 81 1.34 -5.39 5.32
C ALA A 81 -0.09 -5.38 4.76
N TYR A 82 -1.07 -5.77 5.58
CA TYR A 82 -2.48 -5.85 5.16
C TYR A 82 -3.06 -4.48 4.80
N THR A 83 -2.76 -3.44 5.57
CA THR A 83 -3.21 -2.08 5.27
C THR A 83 -2.58 -1.52 3.99
N SER A 84 -1.31 -1.81 3.73
CA SER A 84 -0.64 -1.39 2.48
C SER A 84 -1.25 -2.09 1.26
N ALA A 85 -1.57 -3.38 1.37
CA ALA A 85 -2.25 -4.15 0.33
C ALA A 85 -3.71 -3.72 0.08
N SER A 86 -4.37 -3.13 1.09
CA SER A 86 -5.76 -2.67 0.95
C SER A 86 -5.95 -1.55 -0.07
N ALA A 87 -4.93 -0.69 -0.26
CA ALA A 87 -5.01 0.40 -1.21
C ALA A 87 -5.11 -0.08 -2.68
N PRO A 88 -4.20 -0.91 -3.21
CA PRO A 88 -4.35 -1.48 -4.55
C PRO A 88 -5.57 -2.41 -4.65
N ALA A 89 -5.91 -3.19 -3.62
CA ALA A 89 -7.10 -4.04 -3.65
C ALA A 89 -8.40 -3.23 -3.77
N GLY A 90 -8.48 -2.09 -3.09
CA GLY A 90 -9.60 -1.15 -3.22
C GLY A 90 -9.70 -0.52 -4.62
N ARG A 91 -8.56 -0.23 -5.27
CA ARG A 91 -8.56 0.22 -6.67
C ARG A 91 -9.03 -0.88 -7.62
N ALA A 92 -8.58 -2.12 -7.42
CA ALA A 92 -9.07 -3.27 -8.17
C ALA A 92 -10.60 -3.38 -8.06
N MET A 93 -11.14 -3.26 -6.83
CA MET A 93 -12.58 -3.27 -6.58
C MET A 93 -13.30 -2.17 -7.36
N ASN A 94 -12.84 -0.92 -7.25
CA ASN A 94 -13.46 0.21 -7.94
C ASN A 94 -13.52 -0.02 -9.46
N ASN A 95 -12.36 -0.35 -10.07
CA ASN A 95 -12.26 -0.61 -11.50
C ASN A 95 -13.19 -1.76 -11.92
N TYR A 96 -13.21 -2.86 -11.16
CA TYR A 96 -14.05 -4.00 -11.49
C TYR A 96 -15.54 -3.69 -11.37
N THR A 97 -15.95 -2.90 -10.39
CA THR A 97 -17.35 -2.49 -10.25
C THR A 97 -17.81 -1.58 -11.40
N GLU A 98 -16.93 -0.70 -11.89
CA GLU A 98 -17.22 0.11 -13.09
C GLU A 98 -17.35 -0.79 -14.34
N ALA A 99 -16.47 -1.79 -14.51
CA ALA A 99 -16.60 -2.79 -15.57
C ALA A 99 -17.92 -3.57 -15.47
N PHE A 100 -18.28 -3.97 -14.25
CA PHE A 100 -19.51 -4.73 -13.97
C PHE A 100 -20.78 -3.94 -14.34
N GLU A 101 -20.80 -2.64 -14.08
CA GLU A 101 -21.88 -1.75 -14.51
C GLU A 101 -22.04 -1.74 -16.04
N GLN A 102 -20.93 -1.62 -16.77
CA GLN A 102 -20.95 -1.63 -18.24
C GLN A 102 -21.41 -2.97 -18.81
N LEU A 103 -21.01 -4.10 -18.22
CA LEU A 103 -21.52 -5.42 -18.58
C LEU A 103 -23.04 -5.51 -18.38
N GLY A 104 -23.57 -4.90 -17.32
CA GLY A 104 -25.00 -4.78 -17.08
C GLY A 104 -25.71 -3.98 -18.18
N PHE A 105 -25.13 -2.86 -18.60
CA PHE A 105 -25.62 -2.06 -19.72
C PHE A 105 -25.63 -2.88 -21.02
N LEU A 106 -24.54 -3.56 -21.36
CA LEU A 106 -24.43 -4.39 -22.56
C LEU A 106 -25.47 -5.50 -22.56
N ARG A 107 -25.66 -6.20 -21.43
CA ARG A 107 -26.68 -7.24 -21.29
C ARG A 107 -28.08 -6.68 -21.51
N ARG A 108 -28.41 -5.56 -20.87
CA ARG A 108 -29.75 -4.94 -20.95
C ARG A 108 -30.13 -4.64 -22.40
N TYR A 109 -29.17 -4.19 -23.19
CA TYR A 109 -29.43 -3.76 -24.56
C TYR A 109 -29.06 -4.78 -25.62
N MET A 110 -28.62 -5.99 -25.30
CA MET A 110 -28.13 -6.97 -26.28
C MET A 110 -29.10 -7.22 -27.45
N GLU A 111 -30.39 -7.41 -27.17
CA GLU A 111 -31.44 -7.72 -28.17
C GLU A 111 -32.12 -6.47 -28.76
N ALA A 112 -31.77 -5.27 -28.30
CA ALA A 112 -32.42 -4.05 -28.78
C ALA A 112 -32.00 -3.73 -30.22
N THR A 113 -32.96 -3.30 -31.05
CA THR A 113 -32.67 -2.85 -32.42
C THR A 113 -31.66 -1.72 -32.40
N ALA A 114 -30.57 -1.89 -33.13
CA ALA A 114 -29.42 -1.02 -33.05
C ALA A 114 -29.65 0.29 -33.84
N SER A 115 -29.96 1.38 -33.13
CA SER A 115 -29.80 2.74 -33.67
C SER A 115 -28.31 3.11 -33.74
N ALA A 116 -27.95 4.18 -34.48
CA ALA A 116 -26.56 4.66 -34.53
C ALA A 116 -26.02 4.95 -33.12
N ASN A 117 -26.76 5.75 -32.33
CA ASN A 117 -26.39 6.09 -30.96
C ASN A 117 -26.24 4.86 -30.07
N LEU A 118 -27.08 3.83 -30.23
CA LEU A 118 -26.99 2.61 -29.43
C LEU A 118 -25.77 1.76 -29.82
N ARG A 119 -25.39 1.72 -31.10
CA ARG A 119 -24.14 1.06 -31.52
C ARG A 119 -22.93 1.73 -30.91
N ASP A 120 -22.87 3.06 -30.97
CA ASP A 120 -21.76 3.83 -30.42
C ASP A 120 -21.69 3.67 -28.89
N ALA A 121 -22.84 3.69 -28.20
CA ALA A 121 -22.90 3.46 -26.76
C ALA A 121 -22.45 2.04 -26.37
N ARG A 122 -22.82 1.00 -27.14
CA ARG A 122 -22.35 -0.38 -26.91
C ARG A 122 -20.85 -0.50 -27.13
N GLN A 123 -20.31 0.13 -28.17
CA GLN A 123 -18.86 0.13 -28.41
C GLN A 123 -18.12 0.83 -27.28
N SER A 124 -18.59 2.02 -26.87
CA SER A 124 -17.99 2.75 -25.74
C SER A 124 -18.06 1.95 -24.44
N ALA A 125 -19.17 1.28 -24.14
CA ALA A 125 -19.28 0.43 -22.97
C ALA A 125 -18.33 -0.78 -23.04
N PHE A 126 -18.15 -1.36 -24.23
CA PHE A 126 -17.18 -2.43 -24.46
C PHE A 126 -15.74 -1.95 -24.18
N ASP A 127 -15.36 -0.81 -24.76
CA ASP A 127 -14.01 -0.24 -24.62
C ASP A 127 -13.71 0.14 -23.16
N VAL A 128 -14.67 0.76 -22.46
CA VAL A 128 -14.55 1.07 -21.03
C VAL A 128 -14.43 -0.21 -20.21
N THR A 129 -15.20 -1.25 -20.53
CA THR A 129 -15.09 -2.53 -19.82
C THR A 129 -13.68 -3.11 -19.95
N GLN A 130 -13.08 -3.08 -21.15
CA GLN A 130 -11.72 -3.56 -21.36
C GLN A 130 -10.70 -2.77 -20.54
N ASP A 131 -10.72 -1.45 -20.63
CA ASP A 131 -9.82 -0.57 -19.86
C ASP A 131 -9.91 -0.85 -18.35
N ARG A 132 -11.14 -0.99 -17.84
CA ARG A 132 -11.37 -1.28 -16.42
C ARG A 132 -10.92 -2.68 -16.01
N LEU A 133 -11.06 -3.68 -16.86
CA LEU A 133 -10.54 -5.02 -16.58
C LEU A 133 -9.00 -5.02 -16.55
N ASP A 134 -8.34 -4.32 -17.48
CA ASP A 134 -6.89 -4.18 -17.49
C ASP A 134 -6.37 -3.48 -16.21
N LEU A 135 -7.00 -2.37 -15.82
CA LEU A 135 -6.67 -1.67 -14.57
C LEU A 135 -6.96 -2.50 -13.31
N THR A 136 -7.95 -3.40 -13.37
CA THR A 136 -8.19 -4.37 -12.30
C THR A 136 -7.03 -5.35 -12.21
N VAL A 137 -6.62 -5.94 -13.35
CA VAL A 137 -5.51 -6.89 -13.41
C VAL A 137 -4.22 -6.29 -12.86
N ASP A 138 -3.91 -5.05 -13.22
CA ASP A 138 -2.73 -4.33 -12.71
C ASP A 138 -2.82 -4.10 -11.20
N SER A 139 -4.00 -3.71 -10.70
CA SER A 139 -4.21 -3.47 -9.26
C SER A 139 -4.16 -4.77 -8.43
N LEU A 140 -4.63 -5.89 -8.98
CA LEU A 140 -4.50 -7.21 -8.36
C LEU A 140 -3.03 -7.65 -8.32
N GLN A 141 -2.28 -7.43 -9.40
CA GLN A 141 -0.84 -7.70 -9.46
C GLN A 141 -0.08 -6.88 -8.41
N GLU A 142 -0.41 -5.59 -8.26
CA GLU A 142 0.20 -4.72 -7.26
C GLU A 142 -0.09 -5.22 -5.84
N THR A 143 -1.33 -5.63 -5.56
CA THR A 143 -1.74 -6.22 -4.27
C THR A 143 -0.93 -7.49 -3.95
N PHE A 144 -0.82 -8.41 -4.91
CA PHE A 144 0.00 -9.61 -4.78
C PHE A 144 1.47 -9.28 -4.47
N VAL A 145 2.06 -8.31 -5.18
CA VAL A 145 3.44 -7.90 -4.98
C VAL A 145 3.65 -7.30 -3.59
N GLU A 146 2.73 -6.45 -3.12
CA GLU A 146 2.82 -5.84 -1.78
C GLU A 146 2.74 -6.88 -0.67
N LEU A 147 1.78 -7.82 -0.72
CA LEU A 147 1.65 -8.90 0.26
C LEU A 147 2.87 -9.82 0.26
N ARG A 148 3.31 -10.26 -0.93
CA ARG A 148 4.48 -11.13 -1.09
C ARG A 148 5.74 -10.46 -0.57
N ARG A 149 5.94 -9.18 -0.92
CA ARG A 149 7.05 -8.39 -0.43
C ARG A 149 6.99 -8.31 1.09
N ALA A 150 5.85 -7.97 1.67
CA ALA A 150 5.72 -7.88 3.12
C ALA A 150 6.05 -9.22 3.81
N ALA A 151 5.60 -10.35 3.27
CA ALA A 151 5.95 -11.69 3.75
C ALA A 151 7.47 -11.94 3.75
N ASP A 152 8.19 -11.48 2.72
CA ASP A 152 9.66 -11.59 2.63
C ASP A 152 10.37 -10.78 3.74
N TRP A 153 9.73 -9.75 4.31
CA TRP A 153 10.33 -8.82 5.28
C TRP A 153 9.78 -8.93 6.71
N ILE A 154 8.80 -9.80 6.99
CA ILE A 154 8.24 -9.98 8.35
C ILE A 154 9.33 -10.34 9.38
N ASP A 155 10.33 -11.13 8.99
CA ASP A 155 11.44 -11.55 9.84
C ASP A 155 12.63 -10.56 9.85
N GLY A 156 12.56 -9.49 9.04
CA GLY A 156 13.70 -8.64 8.72
C GLY A 156 13.52 -7.19 9.15
N THR A 157 14.56 -6.59 9.72
CA THR A 157 14.59 -5.13 9.91
C THR A 157 14.50 -4.44 8.54
N PRO A 158 13.55 -3.51 8.31
CA PRO A 158 13.39 -2.88 7.00
C PRO A 158 14.68 -2.23 6.50
N PRO A 159 15.02 -2.30 5.19
CA PRO A 159 16.25 -1.73 4.65
C PRO A 159 16.43 -0.24 4.93
N ARG A 160 15.33 0.50 5.08
CA ARG A 160 15.35 1.93 5.46
C ARG A 160 15.76 2.14 6.91
N VAL A 161 15.36 1.24 7.82
CA VAL A 161 15.80 1.26 9.21
C VAL A 161 17.27 0.86 9.28
N LEU A 162 17.71 -0.14 8.51
CA LEU A 162 19.14 -0.47 8.38
C LEU A 162 19.96 0.69 7.76
N ALA A 163 19.43 1.38 6.75
CA ALA A 163 20.05 2.55 6.15
C ALA A 163 20.07 3.76 7.11
N ALA A 164 19.06 3.91 7.96
CA ALA A 164 19.02 4.95 8.99
C ALA A 164 19.97 4.62 10.16
N LEU A 165 20.03 3.35 10.58
CA LEU A 165 20.94 2.85 11.62
C LEU A 165 22.41 2.93 11.16
N SER A 166 22.70 2.60 9.91
CA SER A 166 24.05 2.77 9.34
C SER A 166 24.46 4.23 9.21
N ARG A 167 23.51 5.16 9.05
CA ARG A 167 23.77 6.61 9.09
C ARG A 167 23.89 7.16 10.52
N SER A 168 23.20 6.56 11.49
CA SER A 168 23.26 6.96 12.90
C SER A 168 24.42 6.34 13.68
N ALA A 169 25.05 5.29 13.13
CA ALA A 169 26.34 4.78 13.56
C ALA A 169 27.47 5.77 13.20
N ARG A 170 27.43 6.98 13.75
CA ARG A 170 28.66 7.75 13.95
C ARG A 170 29.43 7.02 15.05
N PRO A 171 30.68 6.60 14.80
CA PRO A 171 31.49 6.01 15.85
C PRO A 171 31.68 7.07 16.95
N THR A 172 31.17 6.79 18.16
CA THR A 172 31.49 7.55 19.38
C THR A 172 33.00 7.53 19.67
N ASN A 173 33.76 6.64 19.02
CA ASN A 173 35.21 6.58 19.03
C ASN A 173 35.82 7.17 17.75
N SER A 174 35.47 8.42 17.42
CA SER A 174 36.32 9.21 16.52
C SER A 174 37.57 9.63 17.29
N ILE A 175 38.71 9.04 16.93
CA ILE A 175 40.05 9.41 17.41
C ILE A 175 40.43 10.83 16.93
N TYR A 176 39.62 11.45 16.07
CA TYR A 176 39.71 12.88 15.78
C TYR A 176 39.02 13.69 16.88
N ARG A 177 39.80 14.05 17.90
CA ARG A 177 39.53 15.22 18.76
C ARG A 177 39.33 16.44 17.87
N LEU A 178 38.15 17.07 17.93
CA LEU A 178 37.99 18.46 17.51
C LEU A 178 38.80 19.37 18.47
N PRO A 179 39.47 20.43 17.98
CA PRO A 179 40.18 21.36 18.85
C PRO A 179 39.20 22.02 19.82
N VAL A 180 39.57 22.06 21.10
CA VAL A 180 38.84 22.79 22.14
C VAL A 180 38.89 24.28 21.78
N GLU A 181 37.72 24.88 21.57
CA GLU A 181 37.56 26.32 21.37
C GLU A 181 37.92 27.03 22.70
N PRO A 182 38.81 28.05 22.69
CA PRO A 182 39.17 28.75 23.91
C PRO A 182 38.00 29.59 24.44
N PRO A 183 37.85 29.74 25.77
CA PRO A 183 36.73 30.47 26.35
C PRO A 183 36.78 31.95 25.96
N ALA A 184 35.62 32.49 25.59
CA ALA A 184 35.45 33.88 25.18
C ALA A 184 35.91 34.87 26.27
N PRO A 185 36.59 35.97 25.91
CA PRO A 185 36.99 36.99 26.87
C PRO A 185 35.75 37.75 27.37
N GLY A 186 35.63 37.84 28.71
CA GLY A 186 34.58 38.58 29.39
C GLY A 186 34.59 40.08 29.11
N PRO A 187 33.47 40.78 29.35
CA PRO A 187 33.28 42.16 28.90
C PRO A 187 34.22 43.14 29.60
N VAL A 188 35.03 43.84 28.81
CA VAL A 188 35.88 44.97 29.23
C VAL A 188 34.98 46.18 29.49
N ARG A 189 34.96 46.67 30.74
CA ARG A 189 34.32 47.95 31.11
C ARG A 189 35.05 49.11 30.44
N LEU A 190 34.40 49.75 29.47
CA LEU A 190 34.86 51.01 28.90
C LEU A 190 34.51 52.16 29.86
N ALA A 191 35.53 52.78 30.42
CA ALA A 191 35.42 54.01 31.19
C ALA A 191 34.96 55.15 30.28
N TYR A 192 33.78 55.71 30.56
CA TYR A 192 33.28 56.90 29.87
C TYR A 192 33.65 58.15 30.68
N THR A 193 34.46 59.02 30.11
CA THR A 193 34.51 60.45 30.44
C THR A 193 34.77 61.21 29.16
N PRO A 194 34.00 62.27 28.91
CA PRO A 194 34.60 63.60 29.02
C PRO A 194 33.71 64.64 29.71
N ALA A 195 34.40 65.65 30.25
CA ALA A 195 33.94 66.78 31.06
C ALA A 195 33.52 68.00 30.18
N PRO A 196 33.46 69.26 30.69
CA PRO A 196 32.43 69.85 31.56
C PRO A 196 31.84 71.19 31.01
N ARG A 197 30.92 71.80 31.80
CA ARG A 197 30.48 73.24 31.85
C ARG A 197 29.53 73.72 30.72
N HIS A 198 28.57 74.64 30.88
CA HIS A 198 28.26 75.69 31.87
C HIS A 198 26.76 76.06 31.81
N GLY A 199 26.20 76.47 32.96
CA GLY A 199 25.29 77.62 33.14
C GLY A 199 23.93 77.69 32.42
N ARG A 200 22.83 77.71 33.20
CA ARG A 200 22.17 78.96 33.61
C ARG A 200 21.28 78.71 34.82
#